data_AF-A0A4Y1QSL1-F1
#
_entry.id   AF-A0A4Y1QSL1-F1
#
_cell.length_a   1.000
_cell.length_b   1.000
_cell.length_c   1.000
_cell.angle_alpha   90.00
_cell.angle_beta   90.00
_cell.angle_gamma   90.00
#
_symmetry.space_group_name_H-M   'P 1'
#
loop_
_entity.id
_entity.type
_entity.pdbx_description
1 polymer ?
#
loop_
_entity_poly.entity_id
_entity_poly.type
_entity_poly.pdbx_seq_one_letter_code
_entity_poly.pdbx_strand_id
1 'polypeptide(L)'
;MSLTIKLHVTTSYLNLNLNTSKNTTKVANFKVKLRTKPIYHCDPLLSVVSNNSAMHASALPGQPAIRSSLIDPDGGALVDLVVPESKKASKALEAESLPKVNLTKVDLEWVHVVSEGWASPLRGFMREDQYLQSLHFNSLRTQDGSVVNMSLPIVLAIDDETKERIGSLPNGVAWT
;
A
#
# COMPACT_ATOMS: atom_id res chain seq x y z
N MET A 1 -19.10 3.18 -34.84
CA MET A 1 -20.20 3.80 -34.08
C MET A 1 -19.64 4.22 -32.73
N SER A 2 -19.32 5.51 -32.57
CA SER A 2 -18.64 6.05 -31.38
C SER A 2 -19.69 6.43 -30.33
N LEU A 3 -19.54 5.95 -29.09
CA LEU A 3 -20.40 6.31 -27.95
C LEU A 3 -19.61 7.17 -26.98
N THR A 4 -19.90 8.48 -26.96
CA THR A 4 -19.37 9.44 -25.99
C THR A 4 -20.29 9.47 -24.77
N ILE A 5 -19.78 9.09 -23.60
CA ILE A 5 -20.48 9.23 -22.32
C ILE A 5 -20.06 10.57 -21.70
N LYS A 6 -21.03 11.46 -21.52
CA LYS A 6 -20.85 12.79 -20.92
C LYS A 6 -21.03 12.67 -19.41
N LEU A 7 -19.94 12.80 -18.64
CA LEU A 7 -19.98 12.73 -17.18
C LEU A 7 -20.31 14.11 -16.62
N HIS A 8 -21.49 14.25 -16.01
CA HIS A 8 -21.95 15.48 -15.38
C HIS A 8 -21.62 15.42 -13.88
N VAL A 9 -20.67 16.24 -13.42
CA VAL A 9 -20.31 16.37 -12.00
C VAL A 9 -21.14 17.52 -11.40
N THR A 10 -22.15 17.19 -10.61
CA THR A 10 -22.90 18.17 -9.81
C THR A 10 -22.19 18.42 -8.48
N THR A 11 -21.71 19.63 -8.26
CA THR A 11 -21.20 20.10 -6.96
C THR A 11 -22.36 20.35 -6.00
N SER A 12 -22.58 19.45 -5.05
CA SER A 12 -23.53 19.64 -3.95
C SER A 12 -22.94 20.59 -2.90
N TYR A 13 -23.39 21.84 -2.90
CA TYR A 13 -23.17 22.77 -1.78
C TYR A 13 -24.22 22.49 -0.69
N LEU A 14 -23.78 22.01 0.46
CA LEU A 14 -24.64 21.89 1.65
C LEU A 14 -24.85 23.29 2.25
N ASN A 15 -26.07 23.82 2.11
CA ASN A 15 -26.52 25.06 2.74
C ASN A 15 -27.12 24.72 4.12
N LEU A 16 -26.41 25.06 5.20
CA LEU A 16 -26.94 24.94 6.56
C LEU A 16 -27.64 26.24 6.95
N ASN A 17 -28.97 26.20 6.94
CA ASN A 17 -29.85 27.28 7.40
C ASN A 17 -29.99 27.21 8.93
N LEU A 18 -29.42 28.17 9.67
CA LEU A 18 -29.68 28.35 11.09
C LEU A 18 -30.69 29.48 11.30
N ASN A 19 -31.91 29.10 11.69
CA ASN A 19 -32.98 30.00 12.11
C ASN A 19 -32.57 30.80 13.36
N THR A 20 -32.60 32.14 13.26
CA THR A 20 -32.45 33.03 14.41
C THR A 20 -33.80 33.28 15.09
N SER A 21 -33.97 32.80 16.32
CA SER A 21 -35.08 33.21 17.21
C SER A 21 -34.66 34.44 18.02
N LYS A 22 -35.50 35.49 17.99
CA LYS A 22 -35.29 36.76 18.69
C LYS A 22 -35.83 36.64 20.11
N ASN A 23 -34.95 36.68 21.12
CA ASN A 23 -35.33 36.94 22.52
C ASN A 23 -34.51 38.10 23.07
N THR A 24 -35.22 39.10 23.59
CA THR A 24 -34.67 40.34 24.16
C THR A 24 -34.45 40.17 25.66
N THR A 25 -33.20 40.30 26.12
CA THR A 25 -32.92 40.51 27.55
C THR A 25 -31.67 41.38 27.70
N LYS A 26 -31.83 42.57 28.29
CA LYS A 26 -30.74 43.50 28.59
C LYS A 26 -29.99 43.00 29.81
N VAL A 27 -28.71 42.68 29.67
CA VAL A 27 -27.79 42.36 30.78
C VAL A 27 -26.46 43.08 30.55
N ALA A 28 -25.93 43.65 31.63
CA ALA A 28 -24.83 44.60 31.66
C ALA A 28 -23.51 44.09 31.04
N ASN A 29 -22.82 44.98 30.33
CA ASN A 29 -21.51 44.75 29.73
C ASN A 29 -20.41 44.63 30.80
N PHE A 30 -20.03 43.41 31.17
CA PHE A 30 -18.72 43.16 31.78
C PHE A 30 -17.72 42.74 30.70
N LYS A 31 -16.73 43.60 30.45
CA LYS A 31 -15.61 43.35 29.55
C LYS A 31 -14.70 42.27 30.16
N VAL A 32 -14.91 41.00 29.80
CA VAL A 32 -13.91 39.95 30.08
C VAL A 32 -12.97 39.89 28.88
N LYS A 33 -11.72 40.34 29.07
CA LYS A 33 -10.65 40.27 28.07
C LYS A 33 -10.12 38.83 28.00
N LEU A 34 -10.89 37.91 27.43
CA LEU A 34 -10.40 36.57 27.11
C LEU A 34 -9.57 36.66 25.82
N ARG A 35 -8.25 36.66 25.97
CA ARG A 35 -7.32 36.48 24.85
C ARG A 35 -7.23 34.99 24.53
N THR A 36 -8.08 34.50 23.65
CA THR A 36 -7.92 33.17 23.06
C THR A 36 -6.82 33.27 22.00
N LYS A 37 -5.59 32.84 22.34
CA LYS A 37 -4.64 32.46 21.30
C LYS A 37 -5.07 31.08 20.78
N PRO A 38 -5.35 30.89 19.49
CA PRO A 38 -5.56 29.56 18.95
C PRO A 38 -4.28 28.73 19.15
N ILE A 39 -4.43 27.47 19.56
CA ILE A 39 -3.31 26.50 19.68
C ILE A 39 -2.79 26.12 18.28
N TYR A 40 -3.55 26.43 17.23
CA TYR A 40 -3.17 26.19 15.84
C TYR A 40 -2.64 27.47 15.21
N HIS A 41 -1.36 27.43 14.81
CA HIS A 41 -0.74 28.42 13.94
C HIS A 41 -1.21 28.14 12.51
N CYS A 42 -2.27 28.81 12.06
CA CYS A 42 -2.52 28.88 10.63
C CYS A 42 -1.53 29.89 10.06
N ASP A 43 -0.40 29.43 9.52
CA ASP A 43 0.42 30.26 8.64
C ASP A 43 -0.38 30.52 7.36
N PRO A 44 -0.83 31.76 7.09
CA PRO A 44 -1.39 32.06 5.79
C PRO A 44 -0.22 31.99 4.81
N LEU A 45 -0.27 31.02 3.89
CA LEU A 45 0.76 30.83 2.88
C LEU A 45 1.03 32.16 2.18
N LEU A 46 2.17 32.77 2.53
CA LEU A 46 2.70 33.93 1.83
C LEU A 46 2.95 33.50 0.39
N SER A 47 2.36 34.21 -0.57
CA SER A 47 2.68 34.04 -1.98
C SER A 47 4.14 34.43 -2.20
N VAL A 48 5.04 33.44 -2.11
CA VAL A 48 6.43 33.60 -2.48
C VAL A 48 6.48 33.83 -3.99
N VAL A 49 6.79 35.05 -4.39
CA VAL A 49 7.22 35.36 -5.75
C VAL A 49 8.53 34.60 -5.99
N SER A 50 8.49 33.58 -6.84
CA SER A 50 9.66 32.82 -7.24
C SER A 50 10.54 33.68 -8.14
N ASN A 51 11.58 34.29 -7.58
CA ASN A 51 12.70 34.76 -8.37
C ASN A 51 13.55 33.54 -8.72
N ASN A 52 13.47 33.12 -9.99
CA ASN A 52 14.29 32.04 -10.53
C ASN A 52 15.77 32.48 -10.59
N SER A 53 16.48 32.29 -9.48
CA SER A 53 17.94 32.15 -9.52
C SER A 53 18.23 30.66 -9.40
N ALA A 54 18.71 30.06 -10.49
CA ALA A 54 19.14 28.67 -10.54
C ALA A 54 20.29 28.44 -9.54
N MET A 55 19.93 28.04 -8.32
CA MET A 55 20.87 27.55 -7.31
C MET A 55 21.12 26.09 -7.65
N HIS A 56 22.27 25.80 -8.26
CA HIS A 56 22.73 24.44 -8.50
C HIS A 56 23.10 23.82 -7.14
N ALA A 57 22.11 23.25 -6.46
CA ALA A 57 22.34 22.50 -5.22
C ALA A 57 23.04 21.19 -5.59
N SER A 58 24.36 21.14 -5.42
CA SER A 58 25.08 19.87 -5.40
C SER A 58 24.51 19.02 -4.28
N ALA A 59 23.75 17.99 -4.65
CA ALA A 59 23.22 17.02 -3.70
C ALA A 59 24.38 16.37 -2.95
N LEU A 60 24.42 16.57 -1.63
CA LEU A 60 25.27 15.77 -0.76
C LEU A 60 24.79 14.31 -0.84
N PRO A 61 25.68 13.34 -1.04
CA PRO A 61 25.30 11.94 -1.05
C PRO A 61 24.79 11.55 0.34
N GLY A 62 23.52 11.16 0.44
CA GLY A 62 22.98 10.52 1.65
C GLY A 62 21.86 11.26 2.39
N GLN A 63 21.30 12.36 1.87
CA GLN A 63 20.02 12.86 2.40
C GLN A 63 18.85 12.43 1.52
N PRO A 64 17.79 11.82 2.07
CA PRO A 64 16.59 11.54 1.30
C PRO A 64 15.98 12.88 0.90
N ALA A 65 15.97 13.16 -0.41
CA ALA A 65 15.25 14.31 -0.93
C ALA A 65 13.78 14.15 -0.56
N ILE A 66 13.26 15.01 0.31
CA ILE A 66 11.85 15.01 0.68
C ILE A 66 11.06 15.38 -0.58
N ARG A 67 10.50 14.36 -1.23
CA ARG A 67 9.68 14.50 -2.44
C ARG A 67 8.22 14.55 -1.98
N SER A 68 7.45 15.49 -2.49
CA SER A 68 6.01 15.60 -2.22
C SER A 68 5.18 14.56 -3.00
N SER A 69 5.79 13.47 -3.46
CA SER A 69 5.14 12.39 -4.21
C SER A 69 4.57 11.35 -3.26
N LEU A 70 3.76 10.42 -3.80
CA LEU A 70 3.39 9.21 -3.07
C LEU A 70 4.64 8.43 -2.68
N ILE A 71 4.57 7.68 -1.58
CA ILE A 71 5.65 6.77 -1.16
C ILE A 71 5.87 5.71 -2.23
N ASP A 72 7.13 5.37 -2.45
CA ASP A 72 7.49 4.25 -3.31
C ASP A 72 7.26 2.93 -2.56
N PRO A 73 6.83 1.86 -3.26
CA PRO A 73 6.66 0.55 -2.65
C PRO A 73 8.00 -0.05 -2.20
N ASP A 74 7.94 -0.93 -1.21
CA ASP A 74 9.11 -1.67 -0.72
C ASP A 74 9.75 -2.51 -1.83
N GLY A 75 11.08 -2.48 -1.92
CA GLY A 75 11.83 -3.10 -3.03
C GLY A 75 11.79 -2.31 -4.34
N GLY A 76 11.20 -1.11 -4.35
CA GLY A 76 11.22 -0.15 -5.47
C GLY A 76 10.12 -0.32 -6.50
N ALA A 77 9.40 -1.46 -6.51
CA ALA A 77 8.25 -1.69 -7.37
C ALA A 77 7.21 -2.61 -6.70
N LEU A 78 5.93 -2.35 -6.98
CA LEU A 78 4.83 -3.21 -6.51
C LEU A 78 4.87 -4.54 -7.28
N VAL A 79 4.80 -5.66 -6.55
CA VAL A 79 4.78 -7.01 -7.13
C VAL A 79 3.34 -7.51 -7.20
N ASP A 80 2.70 -7.35 -8.36
CA ASP A 80 1.39 -7.93 -8.66
C ASP A 80 1.56 -9.35 -9.25
N LEU A 81 0.93 -10.34 -8.61
CA LEU A 81 1.00 -11.74 -9.02
C LEU A 81 -0.32 -12.24 -9.61
N VAL A 82 -1.32 -11.37 -9.79
CA VAL A 82 -2.55 -11.71 -10.48
C VAL A 82 -2.27 -11.92 -11.96
N VAL A 83 -2.70 -13.07 -12.49
CA VAL A 83 -2.52 -13.37 -13.91
C VAL A 83 -3.33 -12.39 -14.77
N PRO A 84 -2.72 -11.73 -15.77
CA PRO A 84 -3.42 -10.84 -16.69
C PRO A 84 -4.56 -11.55 -17.42
N GLU A 85 -5.65 -10.83 -17.71
CA GLU A 85 -6.87 -11.41 -18.31
C GLU A 85 -6.62 -12.19 -19.60
N SER A 86 -5.72 -11.70 -20.46
CA SER A 86 -5.34 -12.36 -21.71
C SER A 86 -4.71 -13.74 -21.52
N LYS A 87 -4.13 -14.03 -20.35
CA LYS A 87 -3.45 -15.29 -20.03
C LYS A 87 -4.24 -16.18 -19.06
N LYS A 88 -5.34 -15.69 -18.48
CA LYS A 88 -6.12 -16.44 -17.46
C LYS A 88 -6.57 -17.81 -17.96
N ALA A 89 -7.14 -17.91 -19.16
CA ALA A 89 -7.62 -19.17 -19.72
C ALA A 89 -6.48 -20.20 -19.91
N SER A 90 -5.35 -19.75 -20.47
CA SER A 90 -4.18 -20.62 -20.67
C SER A 90 -3.61 -21.10 -19.33
N LYS A 91 -3.53 -20.23 -18.32
CA LYS A 91 -3.03 -20.59 -16.98
C LYS A 91 -3.99 -21.49 -16.21
N ALA A 92 -5.30 -21.32 -16.39
CA ALA A 92 -6.29 -22.23 -15.82
C ALA A 92 -6.15 -23.64 -16.39
N LEU A 93 -5.99 -23.78 -17.71
CA LEU A 93 -5.77 -25.09 -18.36
C LEU A 93 -4.45 -25.74 -17.90
N GLU A 94 -3.37 -24.96 -17.79
CA GLU A 94 -2.09 -25.46 -17.25
C GLU A 94 -2.27 -25.97 -15.80
N ALA A 95 -2.95 -25.20 -14.95
CA ALA A 95 -3.18 -25.55 -13.55
C ALA A 95 -4.04 -26.82 -13.36
N GLU A 96 -4.93 -27.15 -14.31
CA GLU A 96 -5.69 -28.40 -14.26
C GLU A 96 -4.82 -29.65 -14.37
N SER A 97 -3.70 -29.55 -15.09
CA SER A 97 -2.73 -30.65 -15.27
C SER A 97 -1.75 -30.83 -14.11
N LEU A 98 -1.67 -29.85 -13.21
CA LEU A 98 -0.72 -29.84 -12.10
C LEU A 98 -1.32 -30.46 -10.83
N PRO A 99 -0.48 -30.99 -9.92
CA PRO A 99 -0.94 -31.40 -8.60
C PRO A 99 -1.57 -30.23 -7.86
N LYS A 100 -2.66 -30.49 -7.14
CA LYS A 100 -3.43 -29.47 -6.41
C LYS A 100 -3.22 -29.62 -4.91
N VAL A 101 -3.08 -28.48 -4.24
CA VAL A 101 -3.08 -28.38 -2.77
C VAL A 101 -4.39 -27.72 -2.37
N ASN A 102 -5.08 -28.31 -1.40
CA ASN A 102 -6.29 -27.71 -0.85
C ASN A 102 -5.89 -26.57 0.08
N LEU A 103 -6.46 -25.38 -0.15
CA LEU A 103 -6.24 -24.22 0.67
C LEU A 103 -7.31 -24.11 1.74
N THR A 104 -6.92 -23.83 2.97
CA THR A 104 -7.86 -23.40 4.00
C THR A 104 -8.32 -21.98 3.75
N LYS A 105 -9.30 -21.51 4.53
CA LYS A 105 -9.77 -20.13 4.44
C LYS A 105 -8.65 -19.12 4.71
N VAL A 106 -7.80 -19.38 5.71
CA VAL A 106 -6.69 -18.50 6.08
C VAL A 106 -5.63 -18.49 4.97
N ASP A 107 -5.37 -19.64 4.35
CA ASP A 107 -4.41 -19.70 3.24
C ASP A 107 -4.88 -18.88 2.04
N LEU A 108 -6.18 -18.89 1.74
CA LEU A 108 -6.76 -18.04 0.69
C LEU A 108 -6.62 -16.55 0.99
N GLU A 109 -6.80 -16.14 2.25
CA GLU A 109 -6.58 -14.76 2.68
C GLU A 109 -5.10 -14.37 2.46
N TRP A 110 -4.15 -15.24 2.79
CA TRP A 110 -2.74 -15.01 2.49
C TRP A 110 -2.42 -14.98 1.00
N VAL A 111 -3.07 -15.83 0.18
CA VAL A 111 -2.94 -15.76 -1.28
C VAL A 111 -3.36 -14.38 -1.78
N HIS A 112 -4.45 -13.79 -1.26
CA HIS A 112 -4.86 -12.44 -1.66
C HIS A 112 -3.81 -11.39 -1.30
N VAL A 113 -3.34 -11.38 -0.04
CA VAL A 113 -2.29 -10.47 0.44
C VAL A 113 -1.06 -10.50 -0.47
N VAL A 114 -0.60 -11.71 -0.81
CA VAL A 114 0.58 -11.88 -1.67
C VAL A 114 0.26 -11.50 -3.12
N SER A 115 -0.94 -11.81 -3.63
CA SER A 115 -1.30 -11.58 -5.02
C SER A 115 -1.44 -10.11 -5.40
N GLU A 116 -1.99 -9.30 -4.50
CA GLU A 116 -2.21 -7.86 -4.73
C GLU A 116 -0.94 -7.03 -4.42
N GLY A 117 0.14 -7.66 -3.98
CA GLY A 117 1.41 -7.00 -3.71
C GLY A 117 1.52 -6.32 -2.36
N TRP A 118 0.63 -6.59 -1.41
CA TRP A 118 0.71 -6.06 -0.03
C TRP A 118 2.01 -6.46 0.68
N ALA A 119 2.53 -7.64 0.36
CA ALA A 119 3.78 -8.15 0.90
C ALA A 119 4.96 -8.00 -0.08
N SER A 120 4.91 -7.01 -0.99
CA SER A 120 6.04 -6.69 -1.88
C SER A 120 7.32 -6.54 -1.04
N PRO A 121 8.45 -7.16 -1.42
CA PRO A 121 8.78 -7.72 -2.74
C PRO A 121 8.56 -9.25 -2.87
N LEU A 122 7.77 -9.88 -1.99
CA LEU A 122 7.53 -11.32 -2.09
C LEU A 122 6.91 -11.71 -3.44
N ARG A 123 7.36 -12.84 -3.99
CA ARG A 123 6.90 -13.39 -5.28
C ARG A 123 6.04 -14.65 -5.12
N GLY A 124 5.55 -14.89 -3.90
CA GLY A 124 4.85 -16.10 -3.47
C GLY A 124 4.98 -16.29 -1.96
N PHE A 125 4.61 -17.46 -1.48
CA PHE A 125 4.90 -17.88 -0.11
C PHE A 125 6.41 -17.90 0.15
N MET A 126 6.81 -17.60 1.38
CA MET A 126 8.20 -17.52 1.78
C MET A 126 8.92 -18.85 1.57
N ARG A 127 10.12 -18.76 1.00
CA ARG A 127 11.10 -19.86 0.97
C ARG A 127 11.83 -19.93 2.31
N GLU A 128 12.64 -20.97 2.52
CA GLU A 128 13.34 -21.20 3.79
C GLU A 128 14.22 -20.01 4.20
N ASP A 129 14.99 -19.46 3.26
CA ASP A 129 15.85 -18.30 3.48
C ASP A 129 15.07 -17.05 3.90
N GLN A 130 13.94 -16.80 3.25
CA GLN A 130 13.05 -15.67 3.55
C GLN A 130 12.35 -15.86 4.90
N TYR A 131 11.90 -17.07 5.19
CA TYR A 131 11.26 -17.43 6.44
C TYR A 131 12.20 -17.20 7.63
N LEU A 132 13.43 -17.70 7.55
CA LEU A 132 14.45 -17.52 8.58
C LEU A 132 14.81 -16.04 8.77
N GLN A 133 14.90 -15.27 7.69
CA GLN A 133 15.15 -13.83 7.78
C GLN A 133 14.01 -13.08 8.48
N SER A 134 12.76 -13.40 8.14
CA SER A 134 11.59 -12.83 8.80
C SER A 134 11.57 -13.17 10.29
N LEU A 135 11.81 -14.43 10.65
CA LEU A 135 11.80 -14.91 12.03
C LEU A 135 12.89 -14.24 12.90
N HIS A 136 14.11 -14.10 12.36
CA HIS A 136 15.26 -13.65 13.15
C HIS A 136 15.52 -12.15 13.07
N PHE A 137 15.19 -11.52 11.96
CA PHE A 137 15.56 -10.14 11.67
C PHE A 137 14.37 -9.23 11.37
N ASN A 138 13.14 -9.75 11.35
CA ASN A 138 11.93 -9.02 10.98
C ASN A 138 12.07 -8.27 9.64
N SER A 139 12.86 -8.82 8.71
CA SER A 139 13.21 -8.17 7.46
C SER A 139 13.55 -9.17 6.37
N LEU A 140 13.55 -8.73 5.11
CA LEU A 140 14.04 -9.48 3.97
C LEU A 140 15.13 -8.70 3.25
N ARG A 141 16.18 -9.40 2.82
CA ARG A 141 17.23 -8.85 1.97
C ARG A 141 16.90 -9.13 0.50
N THR A 142 16.74 -8.08 -0.29
CA THR A 142 16.51 -8.17 -1.74
C THR A 142 17.83 -8.44 -2.48
N GLN A 143 17.76 -8.89 -3.73
CA GLN A 143 18.92 -9.14 -4.59
C GLN A 143 19.80 -7.90 -4.79
N ASP A 144 19.19 -6.71 -4.80
CA ASP A 144 19.88 -5.43 -4.90
C ASP A 144 20.59 -5.01 -3.59
N GLY A 145 20.52 -5.85 -2.55
CA GLY A 145 21.13 -5.64 -1.24
C GLY A 145 20.34 -4.69 -0.32
N SER A 146 19.21 -4.15 -0.78
CA SER A 146 18.26 -3.43 0.06
C SER A 146 17.61 -4.36 1.08
N VAL A 147 17.16 -3.77 2.19
CA VAL A 147 16.49 -4.48 3.27
C VAL A 147 15.12 -3.86 3.47
N VAL A 148 14.09 -4.70 3.48
CA VAL A 148 12.69 -4.30 3.66
C VAL A 148 12.15 -4.90 4.95
N ASN A 149 11.17 -4.24 5.58
CA ASN A 149 10.53 -4.79 6.77
C ASN A 149 9.64 -5.98 6.40
N MET A 150 9.74 -7.06 7.18
CA MET A 150 8.92 -8.25 7.01
C MET A 150 8.93 -9.05 8.31
N SER A 151 8.12 -8.62 9.28
CA SER A 151 8.13 -9.19 10.64
C SER A 151 7.23 -10.41 10.84
N LEU A 152 6.47 -10.82 9.81
CA LEU A 152 5.52 -11.92 9.90
C LEU A 152 5.80 -12.96 8.81
N PRO A 153 5.95 -14.24 9.17
CA PRO A 153 6.02 -15.33 8.21
C PRO A 153 4.75 -15.46 7.38
N ILE A 154 4.89 -15.46 6.05
CA ILE A 154 3.80 -15.75 5.10
C ILE A 154 4.11 -17.06 4.40
N VAL A 155 3.63 -18.16 4.96
CA VAL A 155 3.97 -19.53 4.55
C VAL A 155 2.72 -20.36 4.29
N LEU A 156 2.85 -21.38 3.43
CA LEU A 156 1.83 -22.39 3.20
C LEU A 156 2.28 -23.71 3.82
N ALA A 157 1.64 -24.10 4.92
CA ALA A 157 1.89 -25.40 5.54
C ALA A 157 1.19 -26.51 4.74
N ILE A 158 1.86 -27.65 4.59
CA ILE A 158 1.33 -28.84 3.91
C ILE A 158 1.64 -30.09 4.74
N ASP A 159 0.75 -31.08 4.65
CA ASP A 159 0.95 -32.38 5.28
C ASP A 159 2.00 -33.21 4.53
N ASP A 160 2.59 -34.19 5.22
CA ASP A 160 3.62 -35.07 4.65
C ASP A 160 3.13 -35.83 3.42
N GLU A 161 1.88 -36.31 3.41
CA GLU A 161 1.29 -36.99 2.24
C GLU A 161 1.24 -36.07 1.00
N THR A 162 0.86 -34.80 1.21
CA THR A 162 0.80 -33.81 0.12
C THR A 162 2.21 -33.45 -0.36
N LYS A 163 3.16 -33.33 0.58
CA LYS A 163 4.58 -33.12 0.28
C LYS A 163 5.15 -34.24 -0.58
N GLU A 164 4.91 -35.51 -0.23
CA GLU A 164 5.38 -36.66 -1.01
C GLU A 164 4.77 -36.68 -2.41
N ARG A 165 3.46 -36.40 -2.52
CA ARG A 165 2.72 -36.36 -3.79
C ARG A 165 3.30 -35.31 -4.75
N ILE A 166 3.69 -34.15 -4.24
CA ILE A 166 4.22 -33.04 -5.05
C ILE A 166 5.73 -33.20 -5.30
N GLY A 167 6.48 -33.63 -4.28
CA GLY A 167 7.94 -33.76 -4.34
C GLY A 167 8.44 -34.91 -5.22
N SER A 168 7.59 -35.91 -5.48
CA SER A 168 7.95 -37.08 -6.31
C SER A 168 7.84 -36.82 -7.83
N LEU A 169 7.45 -35.62 -8.27
CA LEU A 169 7.30 -35.30 -9.70
C LEU A 169 8.67 -35.10 -10.38
N PRO A 170 8.92 -35.67 -11.59
CA PRO A 170 10.24 -35.67 -12.22
C PRO A 170 10.70 -34.31 -12.77
N ASN A 171 9.85 -33.29 -12.71
CA ASN A 171 10.17 -31.95 -13.18
C ASN A 171 10.62 -31.13 -11.99
N GLY A 172 11.94 -31.08 -11.79
CA GLY A 172 12.60 -30.29 -10.76
C GLY A 172 12.25 -28.80 -10.86
N VAL A 173 11.13 -28.41 -10.27
CA VAL A 173 11.05 -27.13 -9.57
C VAL A 173 11.71 -27.40 -8.24
N ALA A 174 13.04 -27.39 -8.25
CA ALA A 174 13.85 -27.54 -7.06
C ALA A 174 13.42 -26.44 -6.07
N TRP A 175 12.80 -26.86 -4.98
CA TRP A 175 12.71 -26.06 -3.77
C TRP A 175 14.08 -26.19 -3.07
N THR A 176 15.10 -25.58 -3.69
CA THR A 176 16.46 -25.41 -3.15
C THR A 176 16.89 -23.98 -3.39
#